data_AF-A0A2E9VHP6-F1
#
_entry.id   AF-A0A2E9VHP6-F1
#
_cell.length_a   1.000
_cell.length_b   1.000
_cell.length_c   1.000
_cell.angle_alpha   90.00
_cell.angle_beta   90.00
_cell.angle_gamma   90.00
#
_symmetry.space_group_name_H-M   'P 1'
#
loop_
_entity.id
_entity.type
_entity.pdbx_description
1 polymer ?
#
loop_
_entity_poly.entity_id
_entity_poly.type
_entity_poly.pdbx_seq_one_letter_code
_entity_poly.pdbx_strand_id
1 'polypeptide(L)'
;MRPVPMAGEEEADIAVSPDEEQQPETGPLRQPIVAVLGHVDHGKTSLLDWVRGTTVVSREAGAITQHIGATEVPFETITNICGALLPEENIRLPGLLFIDTPGHHSFSTLRARGGQLADMAVLVVDIREGFKPQTVESLQILRRSKTPFIVALNKLDRLPGWRTRKGPFLASHARQSTTAQTTFQERIWEVVRTLGEHGFDSALFTEVQDFQKTIALVPTSVKQSGEGVPELFMLLLGLAQRYLEGRLTLHPGPAEGTVLEVKEERGLGKTLGVIIYNGILRDSDTLVVGAIPEPVVTHVRSLLQPRPLDEIRDPRQQFDTVSEVRAAAGLKVVAPDLEGVIAGAPFYGVPQGDDVAPVLEQLAEEMESNVTLADRGLIVRADAIGSLEALAFELQAVSAPIMRAMVGDVSRRDVRIAETAPVEQRAILAFGVNVLPDAREALIKSEVKLFEAKVVYQLVDEYNEWLEELKREQARTLREEFPHPGKFEFLEGHTFRTRDPAVFGVRVLAGRIMVGQKVLRSDNSVIGRIRSMRSGEQGLKEATQGDEVAIAVTEVTVGRQVDEGDILYIEMDERDVLRLREENVKLTPDEEDVIGELQRLKKGDSPFWGR
;
A
#
# COMPACT_ATOMS: atom_id res chain seq x y z
N MET A 1 -5.62 61.02 46.94
CA MET A 1 -5.60 59.62 47.45
C MET A 1 -6.93 58.99 47.07
N ARG A 2 -6.89 57.86 46.34
CA ARG A 2 -8.00 56.98 45.93
C ARG A 2 -8.97 57.50 44.83
N PRO A 3 -9.62 56.59 44.08
CA PRO A 3 -9.08 55.43 43.37
C PRO A 3 -9.63 55.30 41.92
N VAL A 4 -8.99 54.47 41.12
CA VAL A 4 -9.41 54.05 39.75
C VAL A 4 -10.61 53.11 39.83
N PRO A 5 -11.63 53.22 38.95
CA PRO A 5 -12.59 52.15 38.71
C PRO A 5 -12.21 51.33 37.46
N MET A 6 -12.34 50.02 37.62
CA MET A 6 -12.05 48.95 36.66
C MET A 6 -13.06 48.90 35.51
N ALA A 7 -12.58 48.38 34.39
CA ALA A 7 -13.30 48.09 33.15
C ALA A 7 -14.50 47.17 33.37
N GLY A 8 -15.62 47.51 32.71
CA GLY A 8 -16.70 46.59 32.39
C GLY A 8 -16.52 46.09 30.97
N GLU A 9 -16.63 44.78 30.79
CA GLU A 9 -16.64 44.09 29.50
C GLU A 9 -17.95 44.40 28.77
N GLU A 10 -17.87 45.03 27.60
CA GLU A 10 -18.97 45.05 26.61
C GLU A 10 -18.62 44.04 25.52
N GLU A 11 -19.41 42.97 25.45
CA GLU A 11 -19.45 42.02 24.34
C GLU A 11 -19.87 42.76 23.06
N ALA A 12 -18.95 42.87 22.10
CA ALA A 12 -19.26 43.31 20.75
C ALA A 12 -19.65 42.09 19.92
N ASP A 13 -20.95 41.97 19.61
CA ASP A 13 -21.49 41.07 18.60
C ASP A 13 -20.82 41.34 17.24
N ILE A 14 -19.87 40.49 16.85
CA ILE A 14 -19.35 40.43 15.49
C ILE A 14 -20.37 39.61 14.69
N ALA A 15 -21.27 40.32 14.01
CA ALA A 15 -22.16 39.74 13.02
C ALA A 15 -21.30 39.11 11.89
N VAL A 16 -21.19 37.78 11.93
CA VAL A 16 -20.65 36.98 10.83
C VAL A 16 -21.64 37.08 9.67
N SER A 17 -21.23 37.74 8.59
CA SER A 17 -21.94 37.72 7.32
C SER A 17 -22.13 36.27 6.87
N PRO A 18 -23.34 35.83 6.52
CA PRO A 18 -23.53 34.49 5.99
C PRO A 18 -22.72 34.36 4.70
N ASP A 19 -21.93 33.29 4.64
CA ASP A 19 -21.18 32.87 3.45
C ASP A 19 -22.06 33.04 2.22
N GLU A 20 -21.67 33.97 1.33
CA GLU A 20 -22.20 34.01 -0.01
C GLU A 20 -21.79 32.69 -0.69
N GLU A 21 -22.73 31.76 -0.80
CA GLU A 21 -22.65 30.63 -1.72
C GLU A 21 -22.34 31.20 -3.12
N GLN A 22 -21.07 31.15 -3.50
CA GLN A 22 -20.62 31.50 -4.83
C GLN A 22 -21.39 30.62 -5.82
N GLN A 23 -22.21 31.26 -6.66
CA GLN A 23 -22.87 30.60 -7.78
C GLN A 23 -21.79 29.90 -8.62
N PRO A 24 -21.97 28.62 -9.03
CA PRO A 24 -20.96 27.92 -9.80
C PRO A 24 -20.71 28.67 -11.12
N GLU A 25 -19.47 29.09 -11.34
CA GLU A 25 -19.06 29.73 -12.58
C GLU A 25 -19.37 28.79 -13.76
N THR A 26 -20.21 29.25 -14.68
CA THR A 26 -20.66 28.52 -15.87
C THR A 26 -19.60 28.53 -16.98
N GLY A 27 -18.39 28.09 -16.66
CA GLY A 27 -17.31 27.90 -17.63
C GLY A 27 -17.52 26.65 -18.52
N PRO A 28 -16.83 26.56 -19.68
CA PRO A 28 -16.85 25.35 -20.50
C PRO A 28 -16.23 24.18 -19.72
N LEU A 29 -16.82 22.99 -19.83
CA LEU A 29 -16.31 21.79 -19.17
C LEU A 29 -15.27 21.10 -20.05
N ARG A 30 -14.17 20.62 -19.46
CA ARG A 30 -13.26 19.67 -20.10
C ARG A 30 -13.77 18.24 -20.03
N GLN A 31 -13.16 17.38 -20.83
CA GLN A 31 -13.34 15.94 -20.71
C GLN A 31 -12.86 15.47 -19.33
N PRO A 32 -13.62 14.60 -18.64
CA PRO A 32 -13.13 13.86 -17.48
C PRO A 32 -12.00 12.91 -17.88
N ILE A 33 -10.97 12.85 -17.05
CA ILE A 33 -9.87 11.90 -17.17
C ILE A 33 -10.28 10.62 -16.43
N VAL A 34 -10.38 9.51 -17.15
CA VAL A 34 -10.85 8.21 -16.65
C VAL A 34 -9.72 7.19 -16.67
N ALA A 35 -9.21 6.79 -15.50
CA ALA A 35 -8.22 5.72 -15.43
C ALA A 35 -8.88 4.34 -15.47
N VAL A 36 -8.32 3.42 -16.28
CA VAL A 36 -8.75 2.01 -16.31
C VAL A 36 -7.76 1.17 -15.51
N LEU A 37 -8.21 0.59 -14.40
CA LEU A 37 -7.41 -0.16 -13.42
C LEU A 37 -7.89 -1.62 -13.31
N GLY A 38 -7.10 -2.48 -12.66
CA GLY A 38 -7.43 -3.91 -12.48
C GLY A 38 -6.29 -4.89 -12.79
N HIS A 39 -6.52 -6.16 -12.54
CA HIS A 39 -5.51 -7.22 -12.68
C HIS A 39 -5.11 -7.52 -14.14
N VAL A 40 -3.98 -8.20 -14.32
CA VAL A 40 -3.55 -8.73 -15.63
C VAL A 40 -4.69 -9.59 -16.20
N ASP A 41 -4.91 -9.49 -17.51
CA ASP A 41 -5.93 -10.24 -18.24
C ASP A 41 -7.39 -10.03 -17.83
N HIS A 42 -7.72 -9.15 -16.87
CA HIS A 42 -9.12 -8.85 -16.52
C HIS A 42 -9.85 -8.04 -17.60
N GLY A 43 -9.11 -7.49 -18.57
CA GLY A 43 -9.65 -6.93 -19.80
C GLY A 43 -9.71 -5.40 -19.86
N LYS A 44 -8.83 -4.70 -19.12
CA LYS A 44 -8.64 -3.23 -19.19
C LYS A 44 -8.43 -2.75 -20.63
N THR A 45 -7.39 -3.24 -21.30
CA THR A 45 -7.10 -2.83 -22.68
C THR A 45 -8.12 -3.40 -23.66
N SER A 46 -8.75 -4.55 -23.37
CA SER A 46 -9.87 -5.04 -24.18
C SER A 46 -11.04 -4.04 -24.19
N LEU A 47 -11.31 -3.37 -23.07
CA LEU A 47 -12.36 -2.36 -22.95
C LEU A 47 -12.08 -1.18 -23.88
N LEU A 48 -10.85 -0.66 -23.84
CA LEU A 48 -10.47 0.46 -24.69
C LEU A 48 -10.35 0.07 -26.16
N ASP A 49 -9.83 -1.11 -26.47
CA ASP A 49 -9.78 -1.69 -27.82
C ASP A 49 -11.18 -1.80 -28.45
N TRP A 50 -12.17 -2.22 -27.67
CA TRP A 50 -13.56 -2.30 -28.14
C TRP A 50 -14.12 -0.93 -28.53
N VAL A 51 -13.82 0.10 -27.73
CA VAL A 51 -14.26 1.48 -27.99
C VAL A 51 -13.55 2.07 -29.21
N ARG A 52 -12.25 1.81 -29.34
CA ARG A 52 -11.43 2.28 -30.47
C ARG A 52 -11.72 1.55 -31.78
N GLY A 53 -12.26 0.34 -31.72
CA GLY A 53 -12.39 -0.55 -32.88
C GLY A 53 -11.04 -1.11 -33.38
N THR A 54 -10.01 -1.13 -32.53
CA THR A 54 -8.68 -1.70 -32.83
C THR A 54 -8.24 -2.74 -31.81
N THR A 55 -7.16 -3.45 -32.10
CA THR A 55 -6.49 -4.32 -31.13
C THR A 55 -5.07 -3.82 -30.92
N VAL A 56 -4.84 -3.07 -29.84
CA VAL A 56 -3.51 -2.60 -29.45
C VAL A 56 -2.71 -3.75 -28.82
N VAL A 57 -3.39 -4.64 -28.07
CA VAL A 57 -2.77 -5.77 -27.35
C VAL A 57 -1.98 -6.70 -28.27
N SER A 58 -2.43 -6.93 -29.51
CA SER A 58 -1.77 -7.87 -30.43
C SER A 58 -0.46 -7.34 -31.00
N ARG A 59 -0.18 -6.04 -30.83
CA ARG A 59 0.99 -5.36 -31.38
C ARG A 59 2.07 -5.04 -30.33
N GLU A 60 1.73 -5.11 -29.04
CA GLU A 60 2.70 -4.96 -27.94
C GLU A 60 3.51 -6.26 -27.72
N ALA A 61 4.79 -6.10 -27.37
CA ALA A 61 5.66 -7.23 -27.05
C ALA A 61 5.08 -8.04 -25.87
N GLY A 62 4.91 -9.34 -26.07
CA GLY A 62 4.33 -10.24 -25.06
C GLY A 62 2.81 -10.16 -24.92
N ALA A 63 2.12 -9.41 -25.78
CA ALA A 63 0.65 -9.25 -25.77
C ALA A 63 0.08 -8.73 -24.43
N ILE A 64 0.84 -7.87 -23.75
CA ILE A 64 0.43 -7.19 -22.51
C ILE A 64 0.74 -5.69 -22.62
N THR A 65 -0.09 -4.87 -21.99
CA THR A 65 0.11 -3.42 -21.89
C THR A 65 1.27 -3.11 -20.96
N GLN A 66 2.30 -2.41 -21.46
CA GLN A 66 3.51 -2.08 -20.68
C GLN A 66 3.72 -0.58 -20.44
N HIS A 67 2.97 0.29 -21.10
CA HIS A 67 3.09 1.74 -21.00
C HIS A 67 1.73 2.38 -20.69
N ILE A 68 1.71 3.59 -20.12
CA ILE A 68 0.47 4.37 -20.04
C ILE A 68 0.18 4.96 -21.41
N GLY A 69 -1.04 4.79 -21.91
CA GLY A 69 -1.53 5.55 -23.05
C GLY A 69 -2.80 6.31 -22.72
N ALA A 70 -3.09 7.32 -23.52
CA ALA A 70 -4.33 8.06 -23.45
C ALA A 70 -5.14 7.89 -24.73
N THR A 71 -6.47 7.83 -24.60
CA THR A 71 -7.41 7.74 -25.71
C THR A 71 -8.57 8.69 -25.48
N GLU A 72 -8.73 9.64 -26.37
CA GLU A 72 -9.90 10.52 -26.39
C GLU A 72 -11.08 9.81 -27.04
N VAL A 73 -12.20 9.76 -26.32
CA VAL A 73 -13.49 9.22 -26.78
C VAL A 73 -14.49 10.37 -26.86
N PRO A 74 -14.76 10.90 -28.07
CA PRO A 74 -15.65 12.04 -28.26
C PRO A 74 -17.09 11.73 -27.82
N PHE A 75 -17.83 12.75 -27.39
CA PHE A 75 -19.23 12.62 -27.00
C PHE A 75 -20.09 11.90 -28.06
N GLU A 76 -19.92 12.20 -29.35
CA GLU A 76 -20.64 11.51 -30.44
C GLU A 76 -20.41 9.99 -30.44
N THR A 77 -19.18 9.55 -30.14
CA THR A 77 -18.87 8.11 -30.04
C THR A 77 -19.59 7.48 -28.85
N ILE A 78 -19.64 8.19 -27.73
CA ILE A 78 -20.35 7.74 -26.52
C ILE A 78 -21.86 7.64 -26.78
N THR A 79 -22.44 8.64 -27.44
CA THR A 79 -23.85 8.63 -27.86
C THR A 79 -24.16 7.43 -28.77
N ASN A 80 -23.28 7.12 -29.72
CA ASN A 80 -23.42 5.93 -30.58
C ASN A 80 -23.35 4.61 -29.80
N ILE A 81 -22.50 4.54 -28.76
CA ILE A 81 -22.38 3.36 -27.89
C ILE A 81 -23.63 3.19 -27.01
N CYS A 82 -24.09 4.27 -26.38
CA CYS A 82 -25.21 4.23 -25.44
C CYS A 82 -26.58 4.16 -26.15
N GLY A 83 -26.69 4.71 -27.34
CA GLY A 83 -27.95 4.84 -28.09
C GLY A 83 -29.04 5.49 -27.24
N ALA A 84 -30.21 4.88 -27.20
CA ALA A 84 -31.37 5.39 -26.45
C ALA A 84 -31.20 5.43 -24.92
N LEU A 85 -30.12 4.85 -24.36
CA LEU A 85 -29.85 4.93 -22.92
C LEU A 85 -29.38 6.31 -22.47
N LEU A 86 -28.84 7.12 -23.39
CA LEU A 86 -28.28 8.43 -23.07
C LEU A 86 -29.18 9.53 -23.63
N PRO A 87 -29.99 10.21 -22.81
CA PRO A 87 -30.75 11.37 -23.27
C PRO A 87 -29.77 12.53 -23.53
N GLU A 88 -29.65 12.94 -24.80
CA GLU A 88 -28.71 14.01 -25.23
C GLU A 88 -28.99 15.36 -24.56
N GLU A 89 -30.25 15.61 -24.18
CA GLU A 89 -30.78 16.94 -23.85
C GLU A 89 -30.19 17.61 -22.60
N ASN A 90 -29.26 16.98 -21.88
CA ASN A 90 -28.64 17.56 -20.68
C ASN A 90 -27.15 17.27 -20.51
N ILE A 91 -26.44 16.76 -21.53
CA ILE A 91 -25.00 16.50 -21.41
C ILE A 91 -24.18 17.65 -21.99
N ARG A 92 -23.32 18.27 -21.17
CA ARG A 92 -22.39 19.34 -21.52
C ARG A 92 -20.94 18.87 -21.70
N LEU A 93 -20.63 17.64 -21.29
CA LEU A 93 -19.27 17.11 -21.37
C LEU A 93 -18.87 16.83 -22.83
N PRO A 94 -17.67 17.25 -23.28
CA PRO A 94 -17.23 17.07 -24.66
C PRO A 94 -16.85 15.62 -25.03
N GLY A 95 -16.67 14.75 -24.03
CA GLY A 95 -16.23 13.37 -24.22
C GLY A 95 -15.61 12.81 -22.93
N LEU A 96 -14.80 11.76 -23.06
CA LEU A 96 -14.01 11.15 -21.98
C LEU A 96 -12.56 10.94 -22.46
N LEU A 97 -11.59 11.29 -21.64
CA LEU A 97 -10.18 10.96 -21.87
C LEU A 97 -9.80 9.73 -21.03
N PHE A 98 -9.63 8.58 -21.68
CA PHE A 98 -9.23 7.36 -20.97
C PHE A 98 -7.72 7.27 -20.85
N ILE A 99 -7.25 6.85 -19.67
CA ILE A 99 -5.87 6.45 -19.42
C ILE A 99 -5.83 4.92 -19.29
N ASP A 100 -5.16 4.25 -20.23
CA ASP A 100 -4.89 2.82 -20.12
C ASP A 100 -3.71 2.60 -19.17
N THR A 101 -3.93 1.87 -18.08
CA THR A 101 -2.86 1.53 -17.15
C THR A 101 -2.44 0.07 -17.32
N PRO A 102 -1.12 -0.22 -17.30
CA PRO A 102 -0.64 -1.59 -17.37
C PRO A 102 -1.03 -2.41 -16.13
N GLY A 103 -1.39 -3.67 -16.38
CA GLY A 103 -1.86 -4.59 -15.33
C GLY A 103 -0.78 -5.36 -14.58
N HIS A 104 0.44 -5.44 -15.11
CA HIS A 104 1.50 -6.25 -14.50
C HIS A 104 1.98 -5.59 -13.21
N HIS A 105 2.36 -6.41 -12.23
CA HIS A 105 2.88 -6.00 -10.93
C HIS A 105 4.04 -4.99 -11.04
N SER A 106 4.90 -5.18 -12.04
CA SER A 106 6.04 -4.31 -12.36
C SER A 106 5.70 -2.85 -12.69
N PHE A 107 4.41 -2.51 -12.80
CA PHE A 107 3.93 -1.19 -13.22
C PHE A 107 2.98 -0.54 -12.20
N SER A 108 3.11 -0.92 -10.94
CA SER A 108 2.49 -0.26 -9.77
C SER A 108 2.63 1.26 -9.80
N THR A 109 3.81 1.76 -10.18
CA THR A 109 4.15 3.19 -10.29
C THR A 109 3.28 3.90 -11.34
N LEU A 110 2.94 3.21 -12.43
CA LEU A 110 2.06 3.73 -13.49
C LEU A 110 0.59 3.74 -13.04
N ARG A 111 0.15 2.75 -12.25
CA ARG A 111 -1.21 2.74 -11.68
C ARG A 111 -1.42 3.83 -10.63
N ALA A 112 -0.45 4.04 -9.74
CA ALA A 112 -0.49 5.10 -8.74
C ALA A 112 -0.65 6.47 -9.41
N ARG A 113 0.14 6.72 -10.47
CA ARG A 113 0.06 7.92 -11.30
C ARG A 113 -1.28 8.08 -12.01
N GLY A 114 -1.74 7.03 -12.69
CA GLY A 114 -3.03 7.05 -13.38
C GLY A 114 -4.19 7.32 -12.43
N GLY A 115 -4.18 6.73 -11.24
CA GLY A 115 -5.21 6.95 -10.21
C GLY A 115 -5.23 8.36 -9.65
N GLN A 116 -4.05 8.96 -9.39
CA GLN A 116 -3.93 10.33 -8.88
C GLN A 116 -4.33 11.38 -9.91
N LEU A 117 -3.94 11.19 -11.17
CA LEU A 117 -4.25 12.10 -12.27
C LEU A 117 -5.74 12.07 -12.65
N ALA A 118 -6.40 10.92 -12.49
CA ALA A 118 -7.75 10.74 -12.95
C ALA A 118 -8.79 11.50 -12.10
N ASP A 119 -9.81 12.02 -12.77
CA ASP A 119 -11.00 12.56 -12.11
C ASP A 119 -11.90 11.43 -11.59
N MET A 120 -11.88 10.28 -12.29
CA MET A 120 -12.58 9.06 -11.89
C MET A 120 -11.91 7.80 -12.47
N ALA A 121 -12.28 6.62 -12.00
CA ALA A 121 -11.72 5.37 -12.51
C ALA A 121 -12.74 4.26 -12.80
N VAL A 122 -12.33 3.33 -13.66
CA VAL A 122 -12.99 2.04 -13.90
C VAL A 122 -12.09 0.93 -13.37
N LEU A 123 -12.51 0.24 -12.32
CA LEU A 123 -11.84 -0.95 -11.82
C LEU A 123 -12.39 -2.19 -12.55
N VAL A 124 -11.61 -2.75 -13.46
CA VAL A 124 -11.99 -3.92 -14.25
C VAL A 124 -11.64 -5.21 -13.51
N VAL A 125 -12.64 -6.06 -13.32
CA VAL A 125 -12.52 -7.34 -12.61
C VAL A 125 -13.11 -8.45 -13.47
N ASP A 126 -12.37 -9.55 -13.69
CA ASP A 126 -12.97 -10.76 -14.29
C ASP A 126 -13.95 -11.37 -13.29
N ILE A 127 -15.24 -11.39 -13.64
CA ILE A 127 -16.33 -11.84 -12.75
C ILE A 127 -16.17 -13.30 -12.28
N ARG A 128 -15.39 -14.12 -12.97
CA ARG A 128 -15.13 -15.50 -12.56
C ARG A 128 -13.99 -15.63 -11.57
N GLU A 129 -13.00 -14.77 -11.71
CA GLU A 129 -11.77 -14.83 -10.92
C GLU A 129 -11.88 -14.00 -9.64
N GLY A 130 -12.75 -12.99 -9.63
CA GLY A 130 -12.89 -12.06 -8.52
C GLY A 130 -11.66 -11.18 -8.35
N PHE A 131 -11.44 -10.72 -7.12
CA PHE A 131 -10.33 -9.83 -6.80
C PHE A 131 -9.01 -10.61 -6.79
N LYS A 132 -7.98 -9.96 -7.33
CA LYS A 132 -6.59 -10.45 -7.37
C LYS A 132 -5.67 -9.40 -6.76
N PRO A 133 -4.40 -9.72 -6.45
CA PRO A 133 -3.50 -8.79 -5.76
C PRO A 133 -3.44 -7.38 -6.37
N GLN A 134 -3.37 -7.25 -7.70
CA GLN A 134 -3.35 -5.94 -8.40
C GLN A 134 -4.71 -5.22 -8.37
N THR A 135 -5.82 -5.95 -8.25
CA THR A 135 -7.14 -5.36 -8.05
C THR A 135 -7.21 -4.70 -6.67
N VAL A 136 -6.70 -5.40 -5.64
CA VAL A 136 -6.60 -4.87 -4.27
C VAL A 136 -5.66 -3.66 -4.22
N GLU A 137 -4.50 -3.76 -4.86
CA GLU A 137 -3.56 -2.63 -5.00
C GLU A 137 -4.22 -1.42 -5.67
N SER A 138 -4.99 -1.64 -6.75
CA SER A 138 -5.71 -0.57 -7.43
C SER A 138 -6.77 0.07 -6.53
N LEU A 139 -7.47 -0.72 -5.72
CA LEU A 139 -8.45 -0.24 -4.76
C LEU A 139 -7.83 0.67 -3.69
N GLN A 140 -6.64 0.31 -3.21
CA GLN A 140 -5.88 1.11 -2.23
C GLN A 140 -5.40 2.42 -2.85
N ILE A 141 -4.89 2.40 -4.09
CA ILE A 141 -4.53 3.60 -4.85
C ILE A 141 -5.74 4.54 -4.93
N LEU A 142 -6.90 4.04 -5.35
CA LEU A 142 -8.13 4.84 -5.49
C LEU A 142 -8.63 5.41 -4.15
N ARG A 143 -8.53 4.63 -3.07
CA ARG A 143 -8.83 5.10 -1.71
C ARG A 143 -7.92 6.25 -1.32
N ARG A 144 -6.61 6.09 -1.54
CA ARG A 144 -5.58 7.08 -1.17
C ARG A 144 -5.75 8.38 -1.95
N SER A 145 -5.94 8.30 -3.26
CA SER A 145 -6.14 9.48 -4.11
C SER A 145 -7.54 10.07 -4.00
N LYS A 146 -8.45 9.44 -3.23
CA LYS A 146 -9.88 9.78 -3.14
C LYS A 146 -10.53 9.87 -4.53
N THR A 147 -10.08 9.04 -5.45
CA THR A 147 -10.59 9.04 -6.82
C THR A 147 -11.87 8.21 -6.87
N PRO A 148 -13.02 8.81 -7.24
CA PRO A 148 -14.28 8.09 -7.37
C PRO A 148 -14.18 7.05 -8.48
N PHE A 149 -14.82 5.90 -8.30
CA PHE A 149 -14.71 4.81 -9.27
C PHE A 149 -15.96 3.93 -9.33
N ILE A 150 -16.08 3.24 -10.46
CA ILE A 150 -17.05 2.17 -10.68
C ILE A 150 -16.33 0.86 -10.99
N VAL A 151 -16.98 -0.27 -10.79
CA VAL A 151 -16.38 -1.59 -11.04
C VAL A 151 -17.01 -2.20 -12.29
N ALA A 152 -16.20 -2.49 -13.30
CA ALA A 152 -16.63 -3.23 -14.48
C ALA A 152 -16.38 -4.73 -14.26
N LEU A 153 -17.46 -5.50 -14.09
CA LEU A 153 -17.41 -6.95 -13.91
C LEU A 153 -17.39 -7.64 -15.27
N ASN A 154 -16.19 -7.78 -15.82
CA ASN A 154 -15.95 -8.20 -17.18
C ASN A 154 -15.96 -9.73 -17.36
N LYS A 155 -16.05 -10.16 -18.63
CA LYS A 155 -16.06 -11.55 -19.09
C LYS A 155 -17.31 -12.35 -18.68
N LEU A 156 -18.48 -11.70 -18.68
CA LEU A 156 -19.77 -12.39 -18.49
C LEU A 156 -19.98 -13.57 -19.44
N ASP A 157 -19.44 -13.50 -20.67
CA ASP A 157 -19.45 -14.59 -21.65
C ASP A 157 -18.89 -15.92 -21.16
N ARG A 158 -18.06 -15.85 -20.11
CA ARG A 158 -17.39 -17.02 -19.57
C ARG A 158 -18.09 -17.60 -18.35
N LEU A 159 -19.18 -17.00 -17.88
CA LEU A 159 -19.98 -17.58 -16.80
C LEU A 159 -20.73 -18.83 -17.30
N PRO A 160 -20.77 -19.91 -16.50
CA PRO A 160 -21.51 -21.11 -16.86
C PRO A 160 -22.97 -20.82 -17.23
N GLY A 161 -23.36 -21.19 -18.45
CA GLY A 161 -24.73 -21.03 -18.95
C GLY A 161 -25.11 -19.62 -19.39
N TRP A 162 -24.25 -18.61 -19.21
CA TRP A 162 -24.52 -17.25 -19.66
C TRP A 162 -24.41 -17.14 -21.17
N ARG A 163 -25.38 -16.46 -21.79
CA ARG A 163 -25.44 -16.26 -23.24
C ARG A 163 -25.41 -14.78 -23.56
N THR A 164 -24.24 -14.28 -23.94
CA THR A 164 -24.04 -12.85 -24.20
C THR A 164 -24.72 -12.38 -25.49
N ARG A 165 -25.17 -11.14 -25.49
CA ARG A 165 -25.77 -10.46 -26.64
C ARG A 165 -25.18 -9.06 -26.79
N LYS A 166 -25.24 -8.48 -27.99
CA LYS A 166 -24.86 -7.08 -28.18
C LYS A 166 -25.89 -6.17 -27.50
N GLY A 167 -25.42 -5.07 -26.92
CA GLY A 167 -26.27 -4.03 -26.35
C GLY A 167 -26.38 -4.07 -24.81
N PRO A 168 -27.49 -3.53 -24.25
CA PRO A 168 -27.63 -3.35 -22.81
C PRO A 168 -27.62 -4.65 -22.01
N PHE A 169 -26.92 -4.67 -20.88
CA PHE A 169 -26.90 -5.78 -19.92
C PHE A 169 -28.31 -6.17 -19.47
N LEU A 170 -29.16 -5.19 -19.12
CA LEU A 170 -30.52 -5.46 -18.61
C LEU A 170 -31.37 -6.30 -19.57
N ALA A 171 -31.24 -6.02 -20.87
CA ALA A 171 -31.97 -6.74 -21.92
C ALA A 171 -31.42 -8.16 -22.16
N SER A 172 -30.14 -8.40 -21.84
CA SER A 172 -29.53 -9.73 -21.88
C SER A 172 -29.88 -10.53 -20.63
N HIS A 173 -29.75 -9.93 -19.45
CA HIS A 173 -30.01 -10.55 -18.13
C HIS A 173 -31.43 -11.12 -18.02
N ALA A 174 -32.45 -10.36 -18.45
CA ALA A 174 -33.85 -10.80 -18.43
C ALA A 174 -34.15 -12.04 -19.30
N ARG A 175 -33.26 -12.40 -20.23
CA ARG A 175 -33.40 -13.53 -21.15
C ARG A 175 -32.53 -14.73 -20.79
N GLN A 176 -31.74 -14.64 -19.72
CA GLN A 176 -30.91 -15.74 -19.26
C GLN A 176 -31.76 -16.85 -18.64
N SER A 177 -31.23 -18.07 -18.60
CA SER A 177 -31.86 -19.15 -17.85
C SER A 177 -31.76 -18.89 -16.35
N THR A 178 -32.68 -19.46 -15.56
CA THR A 178 -32.66 -19.34 -14.10
C THR A 178 -31.30 -19.78 -13.52
N THR A 179 -30.71 -20.86 -14.03
CA THR A 179 -29.38 -21.32 -13.61
C THR A 179 -28.30 -20.28 -13.85
N ALA A 180 -28.28 -19.64 -15.03
CA ALA A 180 -27.28 -18.62 -15.35
C ALA A 180 -27.46 -17.36 -14.49
N GLN A 181 -28.70 -16.97 -14.20
CA GLN A 181 -29.01 -15.87 -13.27
C GLN A 181 -28.55 -16.17 -11.85
N THR A 182 -28.78 -17.39 -11.35
CA THR A 182 -28.30 -17.82 -10.03
C THR A 182 -26.78 -17.77 -9.95
N THR A 183 -26.06 -18.34 -10.93
CA THR A 183 -24.60 -18.31 -10.96
C THR A 183 -24.06 -16.87 -11.04
N PHE A 184 -24.69 -15.99 -11.82
CA PHE A 184 -24.33 -14.58 -11.85
C PHE A 184 -24.52 -13.92 -10.48
N GLN A 185 -25.67 -14.15 -9.83
CA GLN A 185 -25.96 -13.58 -8.53
C GLN A 185 -24.95 -14.01 -7.45
N GLU A 186 -24.56 -15.29 -7.44
CA GLU A 186 -23.51 -15.81 -6.54
C GLU A 186 -22.19 -15.06 -6.71
N ARG A 187 -21.77 -14.80 -7.96
CA ARG A 187 -20.55 -14.02 -8.25
C ARG A 187 -20.66 -12.57 -7.82
N ILE A 188 -21.83 -11.94 -7.98
CA ILE A 188 -22.08 -10.58 -7.47
C ILE A 188 -21.91 -10.54 -5.94
N TRP A 189 -22.51 -11.50 -5.22
CA TRP A 189 -22.36 -11.58 -3.76
C TRP A 189 -20.91 -11.77 -3.31
N GLU A 190 -20.11 -12.54 -4.06
CA GLU A 190 -18.67 -12.68 -3.79
C GLU A 190 -17.92 -11.37 -3.93
N VAL A 191 -18.18 -10.62 -5.00
CA VAL A 191 -17.58 -9.30 -5.23
C VAL A 191 -17.99 -8.31 -4.15
N VAL A 192 -19.29 -8.23 -3.82
CA VAL A 192 -19.81 -7.33 -2.79
C VAL A 192 -19.17 -7.62 -1.44
N ARG A 193 -19.07 -8.90 -1.06
CA ARG A 193 -18.40 -9.31 0.18
C ARG A 193 -16.94 -8.85 0.21
N THR A 194 -16.21 -9.08 -0.87
CA THR A 194 -14.79 -8.72 -0.95
C THR A 194 -14.58 -7.20 -0.86
N LEU A 195 -15.41 -6.40 -1.53
CA LEU A 195 -15.38 -4.94 -1.39
C LEU A 195 -15.73 -4.50 0.03
N GLY A 196 -16.68 -5.16 0.68
CA GLY A 196 -17.05 -4.93 2.08
C GLY A 196 -15.91 -5.24 3.06
N GLU A 197 -15.16 -6.32 2.85
CA GLU A 197 -13.94 -6.65 3.62
C GLU A 197 -12.88 -5.54 3.50
N HIS A 198 -12.80 -4.91 2.33
CA HIS A 198 -11.96 -3.73 2.12
C HIS A 198 -12.60 -2.41 2.57
N GLY A 199 -13.82 -2.41 3.14
CA GLY A 199 -14.50 -1.24 3.68
C GLY A 199 -15.19 -0.37 2.63
N PHE A 200 -15.74 -0.97 1.58
CA PHE A 200 -16.54 -0.28 0.57
C PHE A 200 -17.92 -0.89 0.43
N ASP A 201 -18.95 -0.04 0.45
CA ASP A 201 -20.30 -0.42 0.08
C ASP A 201 -20.40 -0.53 -1.44
N SER A 202 -21.00 -1.61 -1.93
CA SER A 202 -21.19 -1.84 -3.36
C SER A 202 -22.46 -2.60 -3.66
N ALA A 203 -23.05 -2.34 -4.82
CA ALA A 203 -24.24 -3.01 -5.31
C ALA A 203 -24.27 -3.05 -6.83
N LEU A 204 -25.10 -3.92 -7.41
CA LEU A 204 -25.37 -3.88 -8.84
C LEU A 204 -25.85 -2.48 -9.22
N PHE A 205 -25.38 -1.93 -10.34
CA PHE A 205 -25.65 -0.52 -10.71
C PHE A 205 -27.14 -0.15 -10.74
N THR A 206 -28.01 -1.13 -10.95
CA THR A 206 -29.48 -0.98 -10.97
C THR A 206 -30.11 -0.85 -9.58
N GLU A 207 -29.38 -1.27 -8.54
CA GLU A 207 -29.82 -1.31 -7.15
C GLU A 207 -29.28 -0.13 -6.33
N VAL A 208 -28.28 0.58 -6.86
CA VAL A 208 -27.66 1.73 -6.21
C VAL A 208 -28.67 2.88 -6.06
N GLN A 209 -28.91 3.30 -4.80
CA GLN A 209 -29.75 4.45 -4.47
C GLN A 209 -28.93 5.73 -4.31
N ASP A 210 -27.74 5.63 -3.72
CA ASP A 210 -26.84 6.75 -3.46
C ASP A 210 -25.44 6.44 -4.04
N PHE A 211 -25.17 7.02 -5.21
CA PHE A 211 -23.89 6.86 -5.91
C PHE A 211 -22.71 7.58 -5.23
N GLN A 212 -22.95 8.41 -4.20
CA GLN A 212 -21.86 9.01 -3.42
C GLN A 212 -21.29 8.06 -2.37
N LYS A 213 -22.08 7.06 -1.93
CA LYS A 213 -21.71 6.11 -0.88
C LYS A 213 -21.49 4.70 -1.37
N THR A 214 -22.20 4.30 -2.44
CA THR A 214 -22.20 2.93 -2.92
C THR A 214 -21.55 2.84 -4.30
N ILE A 215 -20.53 2.00 -4.41
CA ILE A 215 -19.85 1.70 -5.67
C ILE A 215 -20.81 0.90 -6.58
N ALA A 216 -20.97 1.39 -7.81
CA ALA A 216 -21.74 0.71 -8.83
C ALA A 216 -20.94 -0.44 -9.46
N LEU A 217 -21.51 -1.65 -9.41
CA LEU A 217 -21.02 -2.82 -10.12
C LEU A 217 -21.72 -2.91 -11.48
N VAL A 218 -20.96 -2.82 -12.57
CA VAL A 218 -21.46 -2.83 -13.96
C VAL A 218 -21.00 -4.10 -14.67
N PRO A 219 -21.89 -5.07 -14.92
CA PRO A 219 -21.53 -6.30 -15.61
C PRO A 219 -21.25 -6.08 -17.10
N THR A 220 -20.14 -6.62 -17.61
CA THR A 220 -19.75 -6.44 -19.03
C THR A 220 -19.24 -7.72 -19.69
N SER A 221 -19.46 -7.85 -21.01
CA SER A 221 -18.71 -8.77 -21.88
C SER A 221 -18.13 -7.99 -23.05
N VAL A 222 -16.98 -7.39 -22.82
CA VAL A 222 -16.36 -6.47 -23.76
C VAL A 222 -15.92 -7.17 -25.05
N LYS A 223 -15.03 -8.17 -24.93
CA LYS A 223 -14.34 -8.76 -26.08
C LYS A 223 -15.27 -9.53 -27.01
N GLN A 224 -16.32 -10.16 -26.47
CA GLN A 224 -17.16 -11.08 -27.23
C GLN A 224 -18.40 -10.41 -27.83
N SER A 225 -19.12 -9.57 -27.07
CA SER A 225 -20.38 -8.99 -27.54
C SER A 225 -20.51 -7.48 -27.35
N GLY A 226 -19.71 -6.85 -26.49
CA GLY A 226 -19.94 -5.48 -26.04
C GLY A 226 -21.14 -5.35 -25.09
N GLU A 227 -21.59 -6.45 -24.47
CA GLU A 227 -22.68 -6.42 -23.50
C GLU A 227 -22.31 -5.54 -22.30
N GLY A 228 -23.23 -4.68 -21.85
CA GLY A 228 -23.07 -3.85 -20.66
C GLY A 228 -22.14 -2.63 -20.81
N VAL A 229 -21.39 -2.54 -21.92
CA VAL A 229 -20.58 -1.35 -22.23
C VAL A 229 -21.44 -0.08 -22.37
N PRO A 230 -22.66 -0.12 -22.97
CA PRO A 230 -23.55 1.04 -23.00
C PRO A 230 -23.85 1.61 -21.60
N GLU A 231 -24.21 0.77 -20.62
CA GLU A 231 -24.47 1.22 -19.25
C GLU A 231 -23.20 1.71 -18.55
N LEU A 232 -22.04 1.09 -18.81
CA LEU A 232 -20.76 1.54 -18.27
C LEU A 232 -20.47 2.99 -18.67
N PHE A 233 -20.57 3.30 -19.97
CA PHE A 233 -20.32 4.63 -20.51
C PHE A 233 -21.36 5.66 -20.06
N MET A 234 -22.64 5.25 -20.00
CA MET A 234 -23.72 6.09 -19.48
C MET A 234 -23.44 6.50 -18.03
N LEU A 235 -23.04 5.56 -17.17
CA LEU A 235 -22.71 5.84 -15.78
C LEU A 235 -21.46 6.72 -15.65
N LEU A 236 -20.41 6.47 -16.42
CA LEU A 236 -19.21 7.31 -16.41
C LEU A 236 -19.55 8.77 -16.70
N LEU A 237 -20.28 9.01 -17.80
CA LEU A 237 -20.62 10.35 -18.23
C LEU A 237 -21.59 11.04 -17.24
N GLY A 238 -22.62 10.31 -16.79
CA GLY A 238 -23.62 10.84 -15.86
C GLY A 238 -23.04 11.17 -14.48
N LEU A 239 -22.17 10.30 -13.94
CA LEU A 239 -21.53 10.53 -12.64
C LEU A 239 -20.52 11.67 -12.71
N ALA A 240 -19.70 11.72 -13.77
CA ALA A 240 -18.75 12.80 -13.97
C ALA A 240 -19.45 14.16 -14.04
N GLN A 241 -20.50 14.27 -14.87
CA GLN A 241 -21.21 15.53 -15.00
C GLN A 241 -21.92 15.93 -13.70
N ARG A 242 -22.56 15.00 -13.00
CA ARG A 242 -23.36 15.31 -11.80
C ARG A 242 -22.50 15.70 -10.60
N TYR A 243 -21.36 15.04 -10.41
CA TYR A 243 -20.58 15.16 -9.17
C TYR A 243 -19.23 15.84 -9.34
N LEU A 244 -18.70 15.94 -10.56
CA LEU A 244 -17.37 16.48 -10.81
C LEU A 244 -17.38 17.80 -11.58
N GLU A 245 -18.54 18.41 -11.80
CA GLU A 245 -18.66 19.64 -12.60
C GLU A 245 -17.65 20.71 -12.19
N GLY A 246 -17.56 21.04 -10.90
CA GLY A 246 -16.61 22.05 -10.42
C GLY A 246 -15.14 21.72 -10.68
N ARG A 247 -14.75 20.43 -10.69
CA ARG A 247 -13.38 19.97 -11.00
C ARG A 247 -13.12 19.93 -12.51
N LEU A 248 -14.18 19.85 -13.31
CA LEU A 248 -14.13 19.76 -14.77
C LEU A 248 -14.31 21.12 -15.45
N THR A 249 -14.61 22.18 -14.70
CA THR A 249 -14.65 23.54 -15.24
C THR A 249 -13.26 23.95 -15.72
N LEU A 250 -13.16 24.37 -16.98
CA LEU A 250 -11.91 24.88 -17.52
C LEU A 250 -11.63 26.29 -17.03
N HIS A 251 -10.44 26.48 -16.46
CA HIS A 251 -9.92 27.79 -16.13
C HIS A 251 -9.06 28.32 -17.29
N PRO A 252 -9.23 29.60 -17.69
CA PRO A 252 -8.32 30.24 -18.63
C PRO A 252 -6.95 30.42 -17.96
N GLY A 253 -5.90 29.89 -18.58
CA GLY A 253 -4.55 29.98 -18.01
C GLY A 253 -3.52 29.14 -18.76
N PRO A 254 -2.24 29.23 -18.34
CA PRO A 254 -1.19 28.35 -18.82
C PRO A 254 -1.51 26.89 -18.58
N ALA A 255 -0.96 26.00 -19.40
CA ALA A 255 -1.14 24.56 -19.21
C ALA A 255 -0.50 24.07 -17.91
N GLU A 256 -1.24 23.21 -17.23
CA GLU A 256 -0.75 22.38 -16.13
C GLU A 256 -0.95 20.93 -16.50
N GLY A 257 0.06 20.12 -16.25
CA GLY A 257 0.01 18.72 -16.61
C GLY A 257 1.04 17.86 -15.91
N THR A 258 1.08 16.59 -16.31
CA THR A 258 2.06 15.64 -15.81
C THR A 258 2.71 14.87 -16.96
N VAL A 259 3.98 14.54 -16.78
CA VAL A 259 4.75 13.70 -17.69
C VAL A 259 4.33 12.24 -17.48
N LEU A 260 3.84 11.57 -18.51
CA LEU A 260 3.56 10.13 -18.46
C LEU A 260 4.80 9.30 -18.74
N GLU A 261 5.52 9.63 -19.82
CA GLU A 261 6.72 8.92 -20.26
C GLU A 261 7.72 9.87 -20.92
N VAL A 262 9.01 9.53 -20.80
CA VAL A 262 10.11 10.17 -21.53
C VAL A 262 10.70 9.12 -22.46
N LYS A 263 10.80 9.41 -23.75
CA LYS A 263 11.26 8.45 -24.77
C LYS A 263 12.18 9.12 -25.78
N GLU A 264 13.05 8.33 -26.39
CA GLU A 264 13.86 8.79 -27.52
C GLU A 264 13.30 8.19 -28.81
N GLU A 265 12.91 9.04 -29.74
CA GLU A 265 12.28 8.66 -30.99
C GLU A 265 13.13 9.03 -32.21
N ARG A 266 13.23 8.09 -33.15
CA ARG A 266 14.00 8.28 -34.38
C ARG A 266 13.42 9.43 -35.18
N GLY A 267 14.24 10.46 -35.40
CA GLY A 267 13.87 11.65 -36.18
C GLY A 267 13.24 12.79 -35.36
N LEU A 268 12.76 12.52 -34.14
CA LEU A 268 12.19 13.53 -33.24
C LEU A 268 13.12 13.89 -32.07
N GLY A 269 14.07 13.01 -31.73
CA GLY A 269 14.91 13.16 -30.54
C GLY A 269 14.16 12.72 -29.29
N LYS A 270 14.47 13.32 -28.13
CA LYS A 270 13.70 13.06 -26.90
C LYS A 270 12.31 13.68 -26.99
N THR A 271 11.32 12.92 -26.54
CA THR A 271 9.90 13.29 -26.52
C THR A 271 9.32 13.02 -25.13
N LEU A 272 8.33 13.82 -24.75
CA LEU A 272 7.52 13.62 -23.57
C LEU A 272 6.13 13.17 -24.01
N GLY A 273 5.65 12.03 -23.50
CA GLY A 273 4.23 11.74 -23.47
C GLY A 273 3.64 12.46 -22.25
N VAL A 274 2.64 13.31 -22.42
CA VAL A 274 2.10 14.14 -21.34
C VAL A 274 0.56 14.13 -21.33
N ILE A 275 -0.02 14.40 -20.16
CA ILE A 275 -1.42 14.76 -20.03
C ILE A 275 -1.53 16.18 -19.47
N ILE A 276 -2.27 17.02 -20.18
CA ILE A 276 -2.69 18.34 -19.71
C ILE A 276 -4.05 18.15 -19.03
N TYR A 277 -4.16 18.54 -17.76
CA TYR A 277 -5.41 18.45 -17.00
C TYR A 277 -6.01 19.84 -16.70
N ASN A 278 -5.26 20.92 -16.89
CA ASN A 278 -5.75 22.29 -16.78
C ASN A 278 -5.08 23.23 -17.80
N GLY A 279 -5.75 24.33 -18.15
CA GLY A 279 -5.21 25.38 -19.02
C GLY A 279 -5.01 24.99 -20.48
N ILE A 280 -4.14 25.77 -21.16
CA ILE A 280 -3.88 25.69 -22.59
C ILE A 280 -2.36 25.68 -22.83
N LEU A 281 -1.87 24.69 -23.58
CA LEU A 281 -0.47 24.62 -24.01
C LEU A 281 -0.36 25.04 -25.47
N ARG A 282 0.58 25.93 -25.77
CA ARG A 282 0.91 26.36 -27.13
C ARG A 282 2.30 25.90 -27.53
N ASP A 283 2.52 25.76 -28.82
CA ASP A 283 3.83 25.42 -29.39
C ASP A 283 4.89 26.51 -29.20
N SER A 284 4.48 27.74 -28.87
CA SER A 284 5.33 28.88 -28.54
C SER A 284 5.69 28.98 -27.06
N ASP A 285 5.06 28.17 -26.20
CA ASP A 285 5.26 28.26 -24.76
C ASP A 285 6.64 27.71 -24.34
N THR A 286 7.15 28.28 -23.24
CA THR A 286 8.25 27.69 -22.48
C THR A 286 7.68 26.61 -21.57
N LEU A 287 8.33 25.46 -21.53
CA LEU A 287 7.98 24.34 -20.69
C LEU A 287 8.89 24.32 -19.46
N VAL A 288 8.28 24.32 -18.28
CA VAL A 288 8.96 24.13 -16.99
C VAL A 288 8.55 22.77 -16.48
N VAL A 289 9.49 21.83 -16.39
CA VAL A 289 9.19 20.42 -16.11
C VAL A 289 10.07 19.87 -15.00
N GLY A 290 9.46 19.06 -14.13
CA GLY A 290 10.19 18.48 -13.00
C GLY A 290 11.27 17.49 -13.44
N ALA A 291 12.47 17.70 -12.95
CA ALA A 291 13.65 16.91 -13.27
C ALA A 291 14.60 16.82 -12.06
N ILE A 292 15.48 15.82 -12.06
CA ILE A 292 16.53 15.64 -11.05
C ILE A 292 17.90 15.88 -11.70
N PRO A 293 18.79 16.67 -11.07
CA PRO A 293 18.69 17.24 -9.71
C PRO A 293 17.88 18.53 -9.60
N GLU A 294 17.58 19.20 -10.71
CA GLU A 294 16.88 20.48 -10.75
C GLU A 294 15.85 20.50 -11.90
N PRO A 295 14.77 21.29 -11.79
CA PRO A 295 13.79 21.44 -12.87
C PRO A 295 14.42 21.87 -14.20
N VAL A 296 13.86 21.37 -15.29
CA VAL A 296 14.26 21.75 -16.66
C VAL A 296 13.36 22.86 -17.16
N VAL A 297 13.97 23.91 -17.71
CA VAL A 297 13.29 24.97 -18.47
C VAL A 297 13.69 24.83 -19.92
N THR A 298 12.72 24.58 -20.80
CA THR A 298 12.95 24.35 -22.23
C THR A 298 11.83 24.96 -23.07
N HIS A 299 11.93 24.93 -24.39
CA HIS A 299 10.88 25.42 -25.28
C HIS A 299 10.23 24.27 -26.05
N VAL A 300 8.92 24.38 -26.28
CA VAL A 300 8.20 23.43 -27.12
C VAL A 300 8.69 23.59 -28.57
N ARG A 301 9.07 22.49 -29.22
CA ARG A 301 9.36 22.45 -30.66
C ARG A 301 8.14 22.07 -31.48
N SER A 302 7.35 21.14 -30.97
CA SER A 302 6.16 20.63 -31.65
C SER A 302 5.23 19.97 -30.64
N LEU A 303 3.93 20.23 -30.80
CA LEU A 303 2.86 19.47 -30.14
C LEU A 303 2.28 18.46 -31.14
N LEU A 304 2.26 17.20 -30.75
CA LEU A 304 1.78 16.09 -31.58
C LEU A 304 0.56 15.46 -30.90
N GLN A 305 -0.63 15.72 -31.45
CA GLN A 305 -1.88 15.21 -30.91
C GLN A 305 -2.31 13.94 -31.66
N PRO A 306 -2.68 12.84 -30.96
CA PRO A 306 -3.29 11.70 -31.62
C PRO A 306 -4.68 12.07 -32.13
N ARG A 307 -5.11 11.43 -33.21
CA ARG A 307 -6.50 11.58 -33.66
C ARG A 307 -7.47 10.96 -32.64
N PRO A 308 -8.73 11.41 -32.58
CA PRO A 308 -9.73 10.77 -31.74
C PRO A 308 -9.78 9.25 -31.98
N LEU A 309 -9.92 8.47 -30.90
CA LEU A 309 -9.88 6.99 -30.91
C LEU A 309 -8.53 6.35 -31.29
N ASP A 310 -7.50 7.14 -31.60
CA ASP A 310 -6.11 6.69 -31.62
C ASP A 310 -5.47 6.85 -30.24
N GLU A 311 -4.39 6.11 -30.02
CA GLU A 311 -3.64 6.12 -28.78
C GLU A 311 -2.28 6.80 -29.00
N ILE A 312 -1.81 7.57 -28.00
CA ILE A 312 -0.52 8.30 -28.06
C ILE A 312 0.68 7.37 -28.37
N ARG A 313 0.56 6.08 -28.06
CA ARG A 313 1.64 5.09 -28.19
C ARG A 313 1.73 4.44 -29.57
N ASP A 314 0.60 4.17 -30.22
CA ASP A 314 0.49 3.48 -31.51
C ASP A 314 -0.61 4.13 -32.35
N PRO A 315 -0.39 5.35 -32.88
CA PRO A 315 -1.41 6.01 -33.66
C PRO A 315 -1.56 5.30 -35.02
N ARG A 316 -2.82 5.07 -35.46
CA ARG A 316 -3.09 4.46 -36.77
C ARG A 316 -2.64 5.35 -37.93
N GLN A 317 -2.56 6.65 -37.67
CA GLN A 317 -2.25 7.70 -38.62
C GLN A 317 -1.13 8.57 -38.06
N GLN A 318 -0.47 9.35 -38.90
CA GLN A 318 0.54 10.30 -38.43
C GLN A 318 -0.10 11.29 -37.45
N PHE A 319 0.58 11.59 -36.33
CA PHE A 319 0.11 12.60 -35.38
C PHE A 319 -0.19 13.91 -36.09
N ASP A 320 -1.28 14.56 -35.69
CA ASP A 320 -1.57 15.90 -36.18
C ASP A 320 -0.70 16.88 -35.39
N THR A 321 0.08 17.69 -36.12
CA THR A 321 0.85 18.78 -35.53
C THR A 321 -0.10 19.94 -35.27
N VAL A 322 -0.18 20.38 -34.02
CA VAL A 322 -1.12 21.40 -33.56
C VAL A 322 -0.38 22.57 -32.91
N SER A 323 -0.92 23.78 -33.03
CA SER A 323 -0.34 24.99 -32.44
C SER A 323 -0.83 25.26 -31.02
N GLU A 324 -2.00 24.75 -30.65
CA GLU A 324 -2.54 24.83 -29.30
C GLU A 324 -3.31 23.56 -28.93
N VAL A 325 -3.28 23.20 -27.64
CA VAL A 325 -4.04 22.08 -27.05
C VAL A 325 -4.66 22.52 -25.74
N ARG A 326 -5.93 22.17 -25.52
CA ARG A 326 -6.71 22.53 -24.33
C ARG A 326 -6.92 21.31 -23.44
N ALA A 327 -6.94 21.51 -22.13
CA ALA A 327 -7.26 20.43 -21.19
C ALA A 327 -8.69 19.87 -21.39
N ALA A 328 -8.97 18.61 -21.07
CA ALA A 328 -8.01 17.54 -20.79
C ALA A 328 -7.56 16.92 -22.12
N ALA A 329 -6.26 16.75 -22.30
CA ALA A 329 -5.71 16.18 -23.53
C ALA A 329 -4.44 15.38 -23.24
N GLY A 330 -4.29 14.30 -23.99
CA GLY A 330 -3.08 13.50 -24.00
C GLY A 330 -2.32 13.74 -25.30
N LEU A 331 -1.06 14.15 -25.22
CA LEU A 331 -0.26 14.52 -26.39
C LEU A 331 1.20 14.13 -26.22
N LYS A 332 1.92 14.19 -27.34
CA LYS A 332 3.37 14.04 -27.38
C LYS A 332 4.01 15.40 -27.61
N VAL A 333 4.88 15.81 -26.70
CA VAL A 333 5.61 17.08 -26.77
C VAL A 333 7.05 16.78 -27.19
N VAL A 334 7.51 17.47 -28.23
CA VAL A 334 8.91 17.43 -28.65
C VAL A 334 9.60 18.67 -28.09
N ALA A 335 10.65 18.49 -27.29
CA ALA A 335 11.43 19.57 -26.70
C ALA A 335 12.92 19.15 -26.56
N PRO A 336 13.87 20.10 -26.63
CA PRO A 336 15.26 19.82 -26.35
C PRO A 336 15.54 19.74 -24.84
N ASP A 337 16.74 19.26 -24.50
CA ASP A 337 17.33 19.36 -23.16
C ASP A 337 16.50 18.71 -22.05
N LEU A 338 15.85 17.58 -22.37
CA LEU A 338 15.02 16.79 -21.47
C LEU A 338 15.82 15.80 -20.61
N GLU A 339 17.08 16.11 -20.29
CA GLU A 339 17.89 15.32 -19.36
C GLU A 339 17.33 15.41 -17.93
N GLY A 340 17.28 14.28 -17.21
CA GLY A 340 16.85 14.26 -15.81
C GLY A 340 15.34 14.37 -15.58
N VAL A 341 14.53 14.64 -16.61
CA VAL A 341 13.06 14.66 -16.51
C VAL A 341 12.53 13.31 -16.05
N ILE A 342 11.64 13.35 -15.08
CA ILE A 342 11.10 12.15 -14.42
C ILE A 342 9.69 11.89 -14.92
N ALA A 343 9.36 10.63 -15.10
CA ALA A 343 7.98 10.24 -15.35
C ALA A 343 7.13 10.45 -14.08
N GLY A 344 5.97 11.08 -14.24
CA GLY A 344 5.09 11.52 -13.16
C GLY A 344 5.37 12.93 -12.64
N ALA A 345 6.44 13.59 -13.11
CA ALA A 345 6.74 14.96 -12.73
C ALA A 345 5.63 15.92 -13.22
N PRO A 346 5.30 16.97 -12.45
CA PRO A 346 4.48 18.05 -12.94
C PRO A 346 5.21 18.81 -14.04
N PHE A 347 4.45 19.43 -14.92
CA PHE A 347 4.96 20.45 -15.82
C PHE A 347 3.96 21.60 -15.94
N TYR A 348 4.53 22.76 -16.27
CA TYR A 348 3.80 24.00 -16.49
C TYR A 348 4.21 24.59 -17.83
N GLY A 349 3.22 25.06 -18.60
CA GLY A 349 3.44 25.94 -19.74
C GLY A 349 3.60 27.37 -19.24
N VAL A 350 4.52 28.12 -19.83
CA VAL A 350 4.72 29.54 -19.55
C VAL A 350 4.66 30.28 -20.88
N PRO A 351 3.70 31.21 -21.08
CA PRO A 351 3.60 31.96 -22.31
C PRO A 351 4.91 32.63 -22.68
N GLN A 352 5.18 32.73 -23.98
CA GLN A 352 6.42 33.31 -24.45
C GLN A 352 6.59 34.76 -23.98
N GLY A 353 7.68 35.03 -23.25
CA GLY A 353 8.01 36.37 -22.74
C GLY A 353 7.60 36.63 -21.30
N ASP A 354 6.85 35.72 -20.68
CA ASP A 354 6.52 35.78 -19.25
C ASP A 354 7.70 35.30 -18.38
N ASP A 355 7.72 35.73 -17.12
CA ASP A 355 8.74 35.33 -16.16
C ASP A 355 8.52 33.88 -15.70
N VAL A 356 9.57 33.07 -15.83
CA VAL A 356 9.57 31.65 -15.47
C VAL A 356 9.81 31.45 -13.96
N ALA A 357 10.43 32.44 -13.28
CA ALA A 357 10.86 32.29 -11.89
C ALA A 357 9.74 31.86 -10.92
N PRO A 358 8.52 32.45 -10.95
CA PRO A 358 7.44 32.04 -10.05
C PRO A 358 7.00 30.59 -10.26
N VAL A 359 6.97 30.15 -11.52
CA VAL A 359 6.57 28.78 -11.89
C VAL A 359 7.64 27.77 -11.50
N LEU A 360 8.91 28.15 -11.58
CA LEU A 360 10.02 27.32 -11.16
C LEU A 360 10.04 27.14 -9.64
N GLU A 361 9.75 28.20 -8.88
CA GLU A 361 9.59 28.14 -7.42
C GLU A 361 8.40 27.25 -7.03
N GLN A 362 7.24 27.45 -7.66
CA GLN A 362 6.06 26.59 -7.46
C GLN A 362 6.37 25.12 -7.75
N LEU A 363 7.03 24.82 -8.88
CA LEU A 363 7.39 23.45 -9.24
C LEU A 363 8.39 22.86 -8.25
N ALA A 364 9.36 23.63 -7.77
CA ALA A 364 10.32 23.16 -6.78
C ALA A 364 9.62 22.77 -5.46
N GLU A 365 8.66 23.57 -5.01
CA GLU A 365 7.82 23.25 -3.84
C GLU A 365 6.97 22.00 -4.08
N GLU A 366 6.34 21.84 -5.25
CA GLU A 366 5.54 20.65 -5.57
C GLU A 366 6.39 19.38 -5.68
N MET A 367 7.66 19.52 -6.08
CA MET A 367 8.61 18.42 -6.13
C MET A 367 9.17 18.02 -4.76
N GLU A 368 8.99 18.83 -3.70
CA GLU A 368 9.33 18.43 -2.35
C GLU A 368 8.36 17.33 -1.87
N SER A 369 8.88 16.15 -1.53
CA SER A 369 8.04 15.03 -1.11
C SER A 369 7.32 15.34 0.21
N ASN A 370 6.00 15.11 0.28
CA ASN A 370 5.19 15.23 1.51
C ASN A 370 5.41 14.08 2.50
N VAL A 371 6.56 13.43 2.47
CA VAL A 371 6.87 12.28 3.32
C VAL A 371 7.26 12.75 4.71
N THR A 372 6.53 12.30 5.73
CA THR A 372 6.92 12.52 7.13
C THR A 372 8.22 11.79 7.42
N LEU A 373 9.25 12.55 7.79
CA LEU A 373 10.56 12.03 8.13
C LEU A 373 10.75 11.98 9.66
N ALA A 374 11.55 11.02 10.10
CA ALA A 374 12.00 10.84 11.46
C ALA A 374 13.52 11.08 11.57
N ASP A 375 14.00 11.35 12.78
CA ASP A 375 15.45 11.56 13.03
C ASP A 375 16.30 10.33 12.69
N ARG A 376 15.72 9.14 12.87
CA ARG A 376 16.32 7.83 12.58
C ARG A 376 15.26 6.91 11.99
N GLY A 377 15.67 6.06 11.08
CA GLY A 377 14.73 5.22 10.33
C GLY A 377 15.31 4.70 9.01
N LEU A 378 14.39 4.19 8.21
CA LEU A 378 14.64 3.59 6.91
C LEU A 378 15.10 4.61 5.87
N ILE A 379 15.88 4.15 4.90
CA ILE A 379 16.13 4.89 3.66
C ILE A 379 15.23 4.35 2.56
N VAL A 380 14.46 5.22 1.92
CA VAL A 380 13.51 4.85 0.86
C VAL A 380 13.94 5.51 -0.45
N ARG A 381 14.04 4.70 -1.52
CA ARG A 381 14.31 5.14 -2.89
C ARG A 381 13.21 4.66 -3.83
N ALA A 382 12.75 5.54 -4.71
CA ALA A 382 11.72 5.20 -5.70
C ALA A 382 11.99 5.83 -7.07
N ASP A 383 11.34 5.32 -8.12
CA ASP A 383 11.49 5.76 -9.51
C ASP A 383 10.80 7.09 -9.82
N ALA A 384 9.76 7.43 -9.05
CA ALA A 384 8.94 8.62 -9.21
C ALA A 384 8.42 9.14 -7.86
N ILE A 385 7.99 10.40 -7.80
CA ILE A 385 7.49 11.06 -6.58
C ILE A 385 6.24 10.33 -6.04
N GLY A 386 5.21 10.11 -6.87
CA GLY A 386 3.98 9.45 -6.40
C GLY A 386 4.21 8.02 -5.88
N SER A 387 5.21 7.33 -6.42
CA SER A 387 5.68 6.01 -5.98
C SER A 387 6.39 6.07 -4.63
N LEU A 388 7.23 7.09 -4.43
CA LEU A 388 7.92 7.37 -3.17
C LEU A 388 6.90 7.62 -2.05
N GLU A 389 5.91 8.47 -2.32
CA GLU A 389 4.87 8.79 -1.35
C GLU A 389 3.95 7.58 -1.07
N ALA A 390 3.69 6.73 -2.07
CA ALA A 390 2.91 5.51 -1.90
C ALA A 390 3.59 4.54 -0.94
N LEU A 391 4.88 4.28 -1.17
CA LEU A 391 5.66 3.43 -0.28
C LEU A 391 5.79 4.04 1.11
N ALA A 392 6.01 5.35 1.21
CA ALA A 392 6.10 6.03 2.49
C ALA A 392 4.82 5.92 3.32
N PHE A 393 3.66 6.09 2.70
CA PHE A 393 2.37 5.95 3.36
C PHE A 393 2.14 4.54 3.93
N GLU A 394 2.47 3.50 3.16
CA GLU A 394 2.33 2.11 3.62
C GLU A 394 3.30 1.80 4.78
N LEU A 395 4.51 2.33 4.73
CA LEU A 395 5.48 2.21 5.82
C LEU A 395 4.99 2.93 7.10
N GLN A 396 4.38 4.11 6.96
CA GLN A 396 3.77 4.80 8.09
C GLN A 396 2.59 4.02 8.70
N ALA A 397 1.78 3.35 7.88
CA ALA A 397 0.67 2.53 8.35
C ALA A 397 1.14 1.36 9.24
N VAL A 398 2.33 0.83 8.98
CA VAL A 398 2.99 -0.19 9.83
C VAL A 398 3.95 0.43 10.87
N SER A 399 3.87 1.74 11.09
CA SER A 399 4.70 2.48 12.05
C SER A 399 6.21 2.34 11.81
N ALA A 400 6.63 2.13 10.57
CA ALA A 400 8.04 2.09 10.19
C ALA A 400 8.57 3.52 9.97
N PRO A 401 9.53 4.00 10.79
CA PRO A 401 10.04 5.36 10.67
C PRO A 401 10.93 5.50 9.43
N ILE A 402 10.74 6.59 8.68
CA ILE A 402 11.50 6.88 7.48
C ILE A 402 12.45 8.03 7.79
N MET A 403 13.76 7.81 7.67
CA MET A 403 14.75 8.87 7.86
C MET A 403 14.94 9.71 6.60
N ARG A 404 14.86 9.06 5.43
CA ARG A 404 15.13 9.71 4.16
C ARG A 404 14.33 9.05 3.05
N ALA A 405 13.64 9.84 2.26
CA ALA A 405 12.89 9.40 1.09
C ALA A 405 13.34 10.24 -0.11
N MET A 406 13.83 9.61 -1.19
CA MET A 406 14.28 10.34 -2.38
C MET A 406 13.97 9.56 -3.66
N VAL A 407 13.76 10.29 -4.74
CA VAL A 407 13.64 9.70 -6.08
C VAL A 407 15.03 9.41 -6.67
N GLY A 408 15.13 8.33 -7.44
CA GLY A 408 16.34 7.89 -8.14
C GLY A 408 17.08 6.73 -7.47
N ASP A 409 18.09 6.23 -8.17
CA ASP A 409 18.82 5.00 -7.83
C ASP A 409 19.50 5.03 -6.45
N VAL A 410 19.65 3.83 -5.88
CA VAL A 410 20.36 3.63 -4.61
C VAL A 410 21.85 3.83 -4.83
N SER A 411 22.42 4.77 -4.09
CA SER A 411 23.82 5.18 -4.14
C SER A 411 24.60 4.71 -2.91
N ARG A 412 25.93 4.74 -2.99
CA ARG A 412 26.81 4.45 -1.84
C ARG A 412 26.57 5.38 -0.65
N ARG A 413 26.04 6.59 -0.87
CA ARG A 413 25.69 7.52 0.21
C ARG A 413 24.51 6.98 1.03
N ASP A 414 23.54 6.34 0.40
CA ASP A 414 22.38 5.77 1.08
C ASP A 414 22.80 4.65 2.03
N VAL A 415 23.73 3.78 1.59
CA VAL A 415 24.30 2.70 2.43
C VAL A 415 24.96 3.26 3.69
N ARG A 416 25.81 4.28 3.54
CA ARG A 416 26.49 4.91 4.69
C ARG A 416 25.53 5.57 5.67
N ILE A 417 24.45 6.17 5.18
CA ILE A 417 23.46 6.79 6.07
C ILE A 417 22.66 5.68 6.78
N ALA A 418 22.22 4.65 6.06
CA ALA A 418 21.49 3.53 6.63
C ALA A 418 22.28 2.82 7.73
N GLU A 419 23.60 2.68 7.62
CA GLU A 419 24.47 2.09 8.66
C GLU A 419 24.36 2.78 10.02
N THR A 420 24.01 4.07 10.04
CA THR A 420 23.88 4.85 11.28
C THR A 420 22.56 4.60 12.02
N ALA A 421 21.61 3.92 11.38
CA ALA A 421 20.32 3.60 11.97
C ALA A 421 20.40 2.47 13.00
N PRO A 422 19.45 2.40 13.95
CA PRO A 422 19.25 1.24 14.83
C PRO A 422 19.12 -0.06 14.03
N VAL A 423 19.44 -1.20 14.64
CA VAL A 423 19.48 -2.51 13.95
C VAL A 423 18.13 -2.81 13.29
N GLU A 424 17.03 -2.48 13.96
CA GLU A 424 15.65 -2.69 13.50
C GLU A 424 15.28 -1.82 12.29
N GLN A 425 16.04 -0.76 12.04
CA GLN A 425 15.79 0.25 11.00
C GLN A 425 16.93 0.34 10.00
N ARG A 426 17.95 -0.53 10.11
CA ARG A 426 19.15 -0.54 9.29
C ARG A 426 18.87 -1.18 7.93
N ALA A 427 18.00 -0.54 7.17
CA ALA A 427 17.52 -1.05 5.89
C ALA A 427 17.32 0.04 4.84
N ILE A 428 17.46 -0.38 3.57
CA ILE A 428 17.15 0.41 2.38
C ILE A 428 16.02 -0.27 1.63
N LEU A 429 14.97 0.49 1.34
CA LEU A 429 13.80 0.06 0.57
C LEU A 429 13.88 0.70 -0.82
N ALA A 430 14.15 -0.11 -1.85
CA ALA A 430 14.38 0.30 -3.22
C ALA A 430 13.23 -0.13 -4.14
N PHE A 431 12.37 0.82 -4.49
CA PHE A 431 11.16 0.58 -5.26
C PHE A 431 11.29 1.00 -6.72
N GLY A 432 11.35 0.01 -7.62
CA GLY A 432 11.44 0.27 -9.06
C GLY A 432 12.73 0.95 -9.54
N VAL A 433 13.74 1.07 -8.67
CA VAL A 433 15.03 1.72 -8.97
C VAL A 433 16.16 0.71 -9.08
N ASN A 434 17.28 1.12 -9.68
CA ASN A 434 18.50 0.34 -9.68
C ASN A 434 19.34 0.61 -8.43
N VAL A 435 20.27 -0.31 -8.16
CA VAL A 435 21.32 -0.14 -7.15
C VAL A 435 22.65 0.00 -7.87
N LEU A 436 23.30 1.15 -7.69
CA LEU A 436 24.54 1.48 -8.36
C LEU A 436 25.67 0.50 -7.97
N PRO A 437 26.65 0.25 -8.86
CA PRO A 437 27.72 -0.73 -8.58
C PRO A 437 28.48 -0.47 -7.28
N ASP A 438 28.80 0.80 -6.99
CA ASP A 438 29.50 1.21 -5.77
C ASP A 438 28.65 1.07 -4.50
N ALA A 439 27.32 1.16 -4.63
CA ALA A 439 26.37 0.88 -3.56
C ALA A 439 26.30 -0.63 -3.27
N ARG A 440 26.26 -1.48 -4.32
CA ARG A 440 26.29 -2.95 -4.16
C ARG A 440 27.55 -3.42 -3.45
N GLU A 441 28.71 -2.86 -3.81
CA GLU A 441 29.97 -3.16 -3.12
C GLU A 441 29.97 -2.76 -1.64
N ALA A 442 29.36 -1.63 -1.31
CA ALA A 442 29.25 -1.17 0.07
C ALA A 442 28.31 -2.06 0.88
N LEU A 443 27.18 -2.48 0.30
CA LEU A 443 26.20 -3.36 0.95
C LEU A 443 26.81 -4.69 1.40
N ILE A 444 27.66 -5.29 0.57
CA ILE A 444 28.37 -6.56 0.90
C ILE A 444 29.20 -6.44 2.19
N LYS A 445 29.70 -5.24 2.50
CA LYS A 445 30.58 -4.98 3.66
C LYS A 445 29.81 -4.43 4.87
N SER A 446 28.52 -4.17 4.72
CA SER A 446 27.67 -3.53 5.73
C SER A 446 26.69 -4.53 6.33
N GLU A 447 26.12 -4.19 7.49
CA GLU A 447 24.97 -4.89 8.07
C GLU A 447 23.62 -4.34 7.56
N VAL A 448 23.64 -3.49 6.52
CA VAL A 448 22.42 -2.88 5.97
C VAL A 448 21.65 -3.89 5.14
N LYS A 449 20.38 -4.09 5.48
CA LYS A 449 19.48 -4.93 4.70
C LYS A 449 18.93 -4.15 3.50
N LEU A 450 19.05 -4.70 2.30
CA LEU A 450 18.46 -4.13 1.09
C LEU A 450 17.20 -4.93 0.71
N PHE A 451 16.11 -4.21 0.44
CA PHE A 451 14.87 -4.73 -0.13
C PHE A 451 14.66 -4.12 -1.51
N GLU A 452 14.60 -4.96 -2.55
CA GLU A 452 14.39 -4.54 -3.94
C GLU A 452 13.07 -5.14 -4.44
N ALA A 453 12.09 -4.32 -4.79
CA ALA A 453 10.87 -4.82 -5.42
C ALA A 453 10.26 -3.81 -6.40
N LYS A 454 9.36 -4.31 -7.25
CA LYS A 454 8.55 -3.50 -8.15
C LYS A 454 7.09 -3.37 -7.70
N VAL A 455 6.74 -3.99 -6.57
CA VAL A 455 5.41 -3.95 -5.94
C VAL A 455 5.56 -3.45 -4.52
N VAL A 456 4.76 -2.45 -4.14
CA VAL A 456 4.88 -1.78 -2.83
C VAL A 456 4.65 -2.79 -1.69
N TYR A 457 3.56 -3.55 -1.74
CA TYR A 457 3.21 -4.51 -0.67
C TYR A 457 4.26 -5.61 -0.50
N GLN A 458 4.78 -6.17 -1.59
CA GLN A 458 5.85 -7.15 -1.49
C GLN A 458 7.04 -6.59 -0.71
N LEU A 459 7.40 -5.33 -0.98
CA LEU A 459 8.52 -4.66 -0.32
C LEU A 459 8.24 -4.45 1.18
N VAL A 460 7.02 -4.03 1.52
CA VAL A 460 6.58 -3.81 2.91
C VAL A 460 6.45 -5.14 3.67
N ASP A 461 5.91 -6.17 3.04
CA ASP A 461 5.74 -7.51 3.61
C ASP A 461 7.11 -8.15 3.87
N GLU A 462 8.02 -8.12 2.90
CA GLU A 462 9.40 -8.62 3.07
C GLU A 462 10.14 -7.88 4.20
N TYR A 463 9.92 -6.56 4.32
CA TYR A 463 10.46 -5.77 5.42
C TYR A 463 9.87 -6.19 6.78
N ASN A 464 8.55 -6.35 6.87
CA ASN A 464 7.88 -6.76 8.11
C ASN A 464 8.28 -8.18 8.53
N GLU A 465 8.36 -9.11 7.59
CA GLU A 465 8.83 -10.47 7.85
C GLU A 465 10.26 -10.47 8.41
N TRP A 466 11.15 -9.68 7.81
CA TRP A 466 12.52 -9.50 8.30
C TRP A 466 12.55 -8.88 9.70
N LEU A 467 11.76 -7.84 9.96
CA LEU A 467 11.68 -7.18 11.26
C LEU A 467 11.16 -8.13 12.35
N GLU A 468 10.15 -8.94 12.04
CA GLU A 468 9.60 -9.93 12.97
C GLU A 468 10.57 -11.09 13.24
N GLU A 469 11.37 -11.50 12.25
CA GLU A 469 12.43 -12.48 12.46
C GLU A 469 13.54 -11.90 13.34
N LEU A 470 13.98 -10.66 13.07
CA LEU A 470 15.00 -9.98 13.87
C LEU A 470 14.57 -9.88 15.35
N LYS A 471 13.32 -9.47 15.61
CA LYS A 471 12.75 -9.42 16.97
C LYS A 471 12.70 -10.81 17.61
N ARG A 472 12.36 -11.86 16.84
CA ARG A 472 12.33 -13.25 17.33
C ARG A 472 13.73 -13.73 17.72
N GLU A 473 14.74 -13.43 16.92
CA GLU A 473 16.14 -13.79 17.22
C GLU A 473 16.67 -13.03 18.45
N GLN A 474 16.41 -11.73 18.54
CA GLN A 474 16.73 -10.93 19.73
C GLN A 474 16.04 -11.49 20.97
N ALA A 475 14.74 -11.78 20.90
CA ALA A 475 13.98 -12.36 21.99
C ALA A 475 14.48 -13.76 22.38
N ARG A 476 14.88 -14.60 21.42
CA ARG A 476 15.47 -15.92 21.68
C ARG A 476 16.81 -15.78 22.41
N THR A 477 17.67 -14.90 21.94
CA THR A 477 19.00 -14.65 22.53
C THR A 477 18.86 -14.15 23.95
N LEU A 478 18.00 -13.15 24.17
CA LEU A 478 17.63 -12.68 25.52
C LEU A 478 17.12 -13.86 26.36
N ARG A 479 16.19 -14.66 25.86
CA ARG A 479 15.62 -15.81 26.58
C ARG A 479 16.69 -16.85 26.98
N GLU A 480 17.75 -17.04 26.21
CA GLU A 480 18.85 -17.96 26.56
C GLU A 480 19.77 -17.40 27.68
N GLU A 481 19.84 -16.08 27.84
CA GLU A 481 20.71 -15.41 28.80
C GLU A 481 20.11 -15.30 30.22
N PHE A 482 18.78 -15.40 30.36
CA PHE A 482 18.10 -15.24 31.66
C PHE A 482 17.69 -16.57 32.32
N PRO A 483 17.75 -16.67 33.67
CA PRO A 483 17.21 -17.81 34.40
C PRO A 483 15.68 -17.84 34.36
N HIS A 484 15.12 -19.00 34.07
CA HIS A 484 13.67 -19.19 33.95
C HIS A 484 13.02 -19.70 35.24
N PRO A 485 11.77 -19.29 35.54
CA PRO A 485 10.98 -19.87 36.62
C PRO A 485 10.62 -21.32 36.29
N GLY A 486 10.62 -22.17 37.31
CA GLY A 486 10.24 -23.57 37.16
C GLY A 486 9.61 -24.11 38.43
N LYS A 487 8.63 -24.99 38.27
CA LYS A 487 7.92 -25.70 39.33
C LYS A 487 7.83 -27.17 38.95
N PHE A 488 8.20 -28.06 39.86
CA PHE A 488 8.22 -29.49 39.61
C PHE A 488 7.83 -30.30 40.85
N GLU A 489 7.28 -31.48 40.61
CA GLU A 489 6.85 -32.44 41.61
C GLU A 489 7.86 -33.58 41.71
N PHE A 490 8.22 -33.99 42.93
CA PHE A 490 8.95 -35.24 43.16
C PHE A 490 7.98 -36.43 43.05
N LEU A 491 8.18 -37.28 42.03
CA LEU A 491 7.35 -38.45 41.76
C LEU A 491 7.48 -39.56 42.82
N GLU A 492 6.33 -40.09 43.27
CA GLU A 492 6.24 -41.24 44.17
C GLU A 492 6.90 -42.49 43.58
N GLY A 493 7.66 -43.23 44.40
CA GLY A 493 8.38 -44.44 44.00
C GLY A 493 9.59 -44.22 43.09
N HIS A 494 9.97 -42.97 42.80
CA HIS A 494 11.06 -42.63 41.87
C HIS A 494 12.32 -42.14 42.59
N THR A 495 12.58 -42.63 43.80
CA THR A 495 13.85 -42.41 44.51
C THR A 495 14.93 -43.37 44.01
N PHE A 496 15.93 -42.87 43.28
CA PHE A 496 17.04 -43.68 42.75
C PHE A 496 18.29 -43.65 43.64
N ARG A 497 18.55 -42.51 44.30
CA ARG A 497 19.63 -42.36 45.28
C ARG A 497 19.27 -41.31 46.32
N THR A 498 19.49 -41.62 47.59
CA THR A 498 19.04 -40.78 48.71
C THR A 498 19.94 -39.58 49.01
N ARG A 499 21.25 -39.63 48.71
CA ARG A 499 22.20 -38.51 48.90
C ARG A 499 23.47 -38.66 48.05
N ASP A 500 24.27 -37.58 48.01
CA ASP A 500 25.62 -37.50 47.41
C ASP A 500 25.78 -37.93 45.94
N PRO A 501 25.18 -37.20 44.97
CA PRO A 501 23.98 -36.34 45.09
C PRO A 501 22.68 -37.15 45.16
N ALA A 502 21.62 -36.63 45.78
CA ALA A 502 20.30 -37.25 45.69
C ALA A 502 19.88 -37.36 44.21
N VAL A 503 19.32 -38.50 43.79
CA VAL A 503 18.82 -38.72 42.44
C VAL A 503 17.39 -39.22 42.53
N PHE A 504 16.47 -38.48 41.93
CA PHE A 504 15.06 -38.82 41.96
C PHE A 504 14.33 -38.34 40.71
N GLY A 505 13.23 -39.01 40.37
CA GLY A 505 12.35 -38.65 39.26
C GLY A 505 11.45 -37.49 39.63
N VAL A 506 11.30 -36.55 38.70
CA VAL A 506 10.42 -35.39 38.86
C VAL A 506 9.56 -35.19 37.63
N ARG A 507 8.39 -34.57 37.81
CA ARG A 507 7.55 -34.05 36.74
C ARG A 507 7.55 -32.53 36.78
N VAL A 508 7.90 -31.88 35.67
CA VAL A 508 7.79 -30.42 35.57
C VAL A 508 6.32 -30.03 35.47
N LEU A 509 5.82 -29.31 36.47
CA LEU A 509 4.42 -28.89 36.55
C LEU A 509 4.15 -27.58 35.79
N ALA A 510 5.11 -26.67 35.79
CA ALA A 510 5.03 -25.38 35.11
C ALA A 510 6.44 -24.79 34.91
N GLY A 511 6.62 -24.04 33.83
CA GLY A 511 7.86 -23.38 33.47
C GLY A 511 8.95 -24.35 33.01
N ARG A 512 10.21 -23.98 33.28
CA ARG A 512 11.40 -24.69 32.82
C ARG A 512 12.39 -24.89 33.96
N ILE A 513 13.00 -26.08 34.00
CA ILE A 513 14.13 -26.38 34.88
C ILE A 513 15.39 -26.64 34.05
N MET A 514 16.55 -26.21 34.55
CA MET A 514 17.84 -26.30 33.89
C MET A 514 18.94 -26.77 34.85
N VAL A 515 19.98 -27.40 34.30
CA VAL A 515 21.17 -27.78 35.07
C VAL A 515 21.86 -26.54 35.64
N GLY A 516 22.27 -26.61 36.91
CA GLY A 516 22.95 -25.53 37.63
C GLY A 516 22.02 -24.64 38.46
N GLN A 517 20.70 -24.74 38.26
CA GLN A 517 19.72 -23.97 39.03
C GLN A 517 19.58 -24.48 40.47
N LYS A 518 19.31 -23.55 41.39
CA LYS A 518 19.06 -23.82 42.80
C LYS A 518 17.61 -24.26 42.99
N VAL A 519 17.37 -25.21 43.88
CA VAL A 519 16.04 -25.74 44.20
C VAL A 519 15.53 -25.09 45.48
N LEU A 520 14.31 -24.57 45.41
CA LEU A 520 13.57 -23.89 46.47
C LEU A 520 12.39 -24.77 46.89
N ARG A 521 12.12 -24.85 48.20
CA ARG A 521 10.93 -25.49 48.73
C ARG A 521 9.83 -24.45 49.01
N SER A 522 8.57 -24.89 49.12
CA SER A 522 7.41 -24.10 49.52
C SER A 522 7.52 -23.35 50.86
N ASP A 523 8.54 -23.60 51.68
CA ASP A 523 8.84 -22.84 52.91
C ASP A 523 9.89 -21.72 52.67
N ASN A 524 10.19 -21.41 51.41
CA ASN A 524 11.21 -20.46 50.96
C ASN A 524 12.66 -20.86 51.33
N SER A 525 12.91 -22.12 51.69
CA SER A 525 14.27 -22.61 51.92
C SER A 525 14.92 -23.16 50.64
N VAL A 526 16.15 -22.72 50.36
CA VAL A 526 16.97 -23.28 49.29
C VAL A 526 17.63 -24.56 49.78
N ILE A 527 17.34 -25.68 49.13
CA ILE A 527 17.71 -27.01 49.62
C ILE A 527 18.89 -27.63 48.87
N GLY A 528 19.22 -27.13 47.68
CA GLY A 528 20.35 -27.63 46.90
C GLY A 528 20.40 -27.10 45.47
N ARG A 529 21.19 -27.77 44.62
CA ARG A 529 21.39 -27.38 43.21
C ARG A 529 21.32 -28.58 42.27
N ILE A 530 20.63 -28.43 41.14
CA ILE A 530 20.53 -29.44 40.09
C ILE A 530 21.89 -29.59 39.41
N ARG A 531 22.51 -30.77 39.54
CA ARG A 531 23.82 -31.10 38.96
C ARG A 531 23.70 -31.70 37.56
N SER A 532 22.67 -32.50 37.31
CA SER A 532 22.45 -33.14 36.01
C SER A 532 21.00 -33.60 35.89
N MET A 533 20.50 -33.69 34.67
CA MET A 533 19.17 -34.21 34.36
C MET A 533 19.25 -35.24 33.23
N ARG A 534 18.37 -36.25 33.26
CA ARG A 534 18.34 -37.32 32.26
C ARG A 534 16.92 -37.79 31.98
N SER A 535 16.66 -38.19 30.73
CA SER A 535 15.49 -38.98 30.34
C SER A 535 16.00 -40.27 29.68
N GLY A 536 15.70 -41.41 30.29
CA GLY A 536 16.33 -42.69 29.94
C GLY A 536 17.86 -42.61 30.02
N GLU A 537 18.55 -42.94 28.92
CA GLU A 537 20.02 -42.85 28.82
C GLU A 537 20.52 -41.47 28.35
N GLN A 538 19.62 -40.58 27.91
CA GLN A 538 19.97 -39.29 27.33
C GLN A 538 20.15 -38.21 28.41
N GLY A 539 21.30 -37.52 28.39
CA GLY A 539 21.53 -36.33 29.22
C GLY A 539 20.80 -35.10 28.69
N LEU A 540 20.14 -34.37 29.59
CA LEU A 540 19.37 -33.18 29.27
C LEU A 540 19.99 -31.93 29.92
N LYS A 541 19.96 -30.80 29.20
CA LYS A 541 20.33 -29.48 29.74
C LYS A 541 19.15 -28.78 30.40
N GLU A 542 17.95 -29.01 29.87
CA GLU A 542 16.70 -28.41 30.31
C GLU A 542 15.54 -29.41 30.22
N ALA A 543 14.47 -29.15 30.97
CA ALA A 543 13.18 -29.83 30.89
C ALA A 543 12.05 -28.81 31.10
N THR A 544 10.92 -29.01 30.42
CA THR A 544 9.79 -28.08 30.37
C THR A 544 8.51 -28.74 30.89
N GLN A 545 7.44 -27.95 31.07
CA GLN A 545 6.14 -28.43 31.55
C GLN A 545 5.71 -29.76 30.89
N GLY A 546 5.35 -30.73 31.72
CA GLY A 546 4.92 -32.07 31.33
C GLY A 546 6.04 -33.11 31.27
N ASP A 547 7.31 -32.68 31.19
CA ASP A 547 8.44 -33.60 31.13
C ASP A 547 8.63 -34.35 32.46
N GLU A 548 8.85 -35.66 32.36
CA GLU A 548 9.27 -36.52 33.47
C GLU A 548 10.74 -36.90 33.31
N VAL A 549 11.58 -36.42 34.22
CA VAL A 549 13.04 -36.55 34.13
C VAL A 549 13.65 -36.96 35.46
N ALA A 550 14.76 -37.69 35.42
CA ALA A 550 15.57 -37.96 36.60
C ALA A 550 16.54 -36.80 36.82
N ILE A 551 16.47 -36.15 37.98
CA ILE A 551 17.39 -35.07 38.36
C ILE A 551 18.35 -35.53 39.46
N ALA A 552 19.60 -35.07 39.39
CA ALA A 552 20.57 -35.25 40.46
C ALA A 552 20.76 -33.92 41.19
N VAL A 553 20.42 -33.85 42.47
CA VAL A 553 20.50 -32.64 43.29
C VAL A 553 21.59 -32.77 44.34
N THR A 554 22.54 -31.84 44.33
CA THR A 554 23.60 -31.74 45.35
C THR A 554 23.06 -31.12 46.64
N GLU A 555 23.65 -31.49 47.79
CA GLU A 555 23.34 -30.96 49.13
C GLU A 555 21.95 -31.36 49.70
N VAL A 556 21.16 -32.11 48.93
CA VAL A 556 19.85 -32.67 49.34
C VAL A 556 19.99 -34.11 49.84
N THR A 557 19.22 -34.46 50.87
CA THR A 557 18.98 -35.85 51.28
C THR A 557 17.48 -36.16 51.24
N VAL A 558 17.10 -37.21 50.50
CA VAL A 558 15.71 -37.72 50.42
C VAL A 558 15.32 -38.35 51.76
N GLY A 559 14.12 -38.05 52.26
CA GLY A 559 13.64 -38.46 53.59
C GLY A 559 14.02 -37.51 54.72
N ARG A 560 14.64 -36.36 54.40
CA ARG A 560 15.01 -35.32 55.37
C ARG A 560 14.76 -33.91 54.84
N GLN A 561 15.24 -33.60 53.64
CA GLN A 561 15.06 -32.29 52.99
C GLN A 561 14.09 -32.34 51.81
N VAL A 562 13.77 -33.51 51.30
CA VAL A 562 12.71 -33.70 50.30
C VAL A 562 12.06 -35.05 50.51
N ASP A 563 10.77 -35.11 50.30
CA ASP A 563 9.96 -36.32 50.34
C ASP A 563 9.19 -36.50 49.03
N GLU A 564 8.81 -37.74 48.75
CA GLU A 564 7.99 -38.06 47.57
C GLU A 564 6.65 -37.31 47.65
N GLY A 565 6.22 -36.73 46.54
CA GLY A 565 5.06 -35.84 46.45
C GLY A 565 5.35 -34.36 46.74
N ASP A 566 6.58 -34.00 47.14
CA ASP A 566 6.93 -32.59 47.36
C ASP A 566 6.84 -31.77 46.06
N ILE A 567 6.22 -30.59 46.17
CA ILE A 567 6.25 -29.56 45.14
C ILE A 567 7.45 -28.64 45.42
N LEU A 568 8.32 -28.52 44.43
CA LEU A 568 9.57 -27.77 44.48
C LEU A 568 9.59 -26.72 43.38
N TYR A 569 10.38 -25.67 43.60
CA TYR A 569 10.52 -24.53 42.71
C TYR A 569 11.98 -24.31 42.34
N ILE A 570 12.23 -23.58 41.26
CA ILE A 570 13.53 -23.01 40.96
C ILE A 570 13.68 -21.70 41.71
N GLU A 571 14.79 -21.57 42.45
CA GLU A 571 15.11 -20.33 43.12
C GLU A 571 15.52 -19.25 42.10
N MET A 572 14.86 -18.10 42.19
CA MET A 572 15.16 -16.92 41.40
C MET A 572 15.58 -15.77 42.32
N ASP A 573 16.58 -14.99 41.90
CA ASP A 573 16.91 -13.73 42.55
C ASP A 573 15.88 -12.65 42.16
N GLU A 574 15.60 -11.72 43.08
CA GLU A 574 14.75 -10.56 42.80
C GLU A 574 15.28 -9.77 41.60
N ARG A 575 16.60 -9.64 41.50
CA ARG A 575 17.28 -8.93 40.41
C ARG A 575 17.06 -9.61 39.06
N ASP A 576 16.97 -10.94 39.04
CA ASP A 576 16.75 -11.68 37.80
C ASP A 576 15.30 -11.48 37.32
N VAL A 577 14.33 -11.48 38.23
CA VAL A 577 12.93 -11.19 37.90
C VAL A 577 12.75 -9.75 37.43
N LEU A 578 13.38 -8.78 38.09
CA LEU A 578 13.33 -7.38 37.64
C LEU A 578 13.97 -7.20 36.26
N ARG A 579 15.11 -7.83 35.99
CA ARG A 579 15.72 -7.79 34.65
C ARG A 579 14.87 -8.45 33.58
N LEU A 580 14.23 -9.58 33.87
CA LEU A 580 13.27 -10.22 32.95
C LEU A 580 12.15 -9.25 32.54
N ARG A 581 11.67 -8.43 33.49
CA ARG A 581 10.66 -7.39 33.25
C ARG A 581 11.22 -6.19 32.48
N GLU A 582 12.37 -5.66 32.90
CA GLU A 582 13.03 -4.50 32.26
C GLU A 582 13.37 -4.77 30.79
N GLU A 583 13.86 -5.99 30.49
CA GLU A 583 14.24 -6.42 29.14
C GLU A 583 13.06 -6.99 28.33
N ASN A 584 11.83 -6.91 28.85
CA ASN A 584 10.60 -7.42 28.21
C ASN A 584 10.72 -8.87 27.70
N VAL A 585 11.38 -9.74 28.48
CA VAL A 585 11.51 -11.15 28.12
C VAL A 585 10.13 -11.79 28.15
N LYS A 586 9.67 -12.31 27.00
CA LYS A 586 8.37 -12.98 26.89
C LYS A 586 8.38 -14.30 27.66
N LEU A 587 7.70 -14.32 28.81
CA LEU A 587 7.41 -15.50 29.60
C LEU A 587 6.13 -16.20 29.10
N THR A 588 6.08 -17.53 29.21
CA THR A 588 4.84 -18.28 28.97
C THR A 588 3.84 -18.05 30.11
N PRO A 589 2.52 -18.29 29.89
CA PRO A 589 1.51 -18.08 30.94
C PRO A 589 1.79 -18.88 32.21
N ASP A 590 2.33 -20.10 32.10
CA ASP A 590 2.69 -20.95 33.23
C ASP A 590 3.99 -20.48 33.92
N GLU A 591 4.94 -19.88 33.20
CA GLU A 591 6.11 -19.22 33.80
C GLU A 591 5.69 -18.00 34.65
N GLU A 592 4.72 -17.23 34.16
CA GLU A 592 4.14 -16.11 34.91
C GLU A 592 3.41 -16.57 36.19
N ASP A 593 2.67 -17.67 36.10
CA ASP A 593 2.02 -18.28 37.26
C ASP A 593 3.05 -18.69 38.32
N VAL A 594 4.18 -19.27 37.89
CA VAL A 594 5.29 -19.63 38.80
C VAL A 594 5.92 -18.40 39.43
N ILE A 595 6.13 -17.30 38.69
CA ILE A 595 6.59 -16.04 39.29
C ILE A 595 5.59 -15.53 40.33
N GLY A 596 4.28 -15.58 40.05
CA GLY A 596 3.24 -15.20 41.00
C GLY A 596 3.19 -16.09 42.24
N GLU A 597 3.51 -17.38 42.12
CA GLU A 597 3.72 -18.29 43.26
C GLU A 597 4.98 -17.92 44.05
N LEU A 598 6.12 -17.71 43.39
CA LEU A 598 7.37 -17.29 44.03
C LEU A 598 7.22 -15.95 44.77
N GLN A 599 6.48 -14.99 44.20
CA GLN A 599 6.13 -13.73 44.86
C GLN A 599 5.37 -13.97 46.17
N ARG A 600 4.43 -14.91 46.19
CA ARG A 600 3.67 -15.27 47.41
C ARG A 600 4.56 -15.94 48.45
N LEU A 601 5.46 -16.84 48.03
CA LEU A 601 6.41 -17.52 48.90
C LEU A 601 7.41 -16.55 49.54
N LYS A 602 7.91 -15.58 48.77
CA LYS A 602 8.94 -14.63 49.21
C LYS A 602 8.41 -13.38 49.90
N LYS A 603 7.09 -13.13 49.86
CA LYS A 603 6.45 -11.95 50.48
C LYS A 603 6.68 -11.82 51.99
N GLY A 604 6.91 -12.94 52.69
CA GLY A 604 7.23 -12.95 54.11
C GLY A 604 8.59 -12.31 54.44
N ASP A 605 9.55 -12.43 53.52
CA ASP A 605 10.93 -11.98 53.69
C ASP A 605 11.24 -10.68 52.91
N SER A 606 10.58 -10.46 51.77
CA SER A 606 10.68 -9.22 50.96
C SER A 606 9.29 -8.82 50.42
N PRO A 607 8.65 -7.76 50.97
CA PRO A 607 7.29 -7.35 50.59
C PRO A 607 7.11 -6.89 49.14
N PHE A 608 8.21 -6.55 48.45
CA PHE A 608 8.23 -5.98 47.10
C PHE A 608 8.91 -6.90 46.07
N TRP A 609 9.20 -8.15 46.43
CA TRP A 609 9.95 -9.07 45.57
C TRP A 609 9.34 -9.20 44.17
N GLY A 610 10.10 -8.82 43.14
CA GLY A 610 9.75 -9.01 41.74
C GLY A 610 8.55 -8.19 41.22
N ARG A 611 8.23 -7.05 41.86
CA ARG A 611 7.20 -6.10 41.44
C ARG A 611 7.74 -4.90 40.69
#